data_AF-A0A1W9L2F1-F1
#
_entry.id   AF-A0A1W9L2F1-F1
#
_cell.length_a   1.000
_cell.length_b   1.000
_cell.length_c   1.000
_cell.angle_alpha   90.00
_cell.angle_beta   90.00
_cell.angle_gamma   90.00
#
_symmetry.space_group_name_H-M   'P 1'
#
loop_
_entity.id
_entity.type
_entity.pdbx_description
1 polymer ?
#
loop_
_entity_poly.entity_id
_entity_poly.type
_entity_poly.pdbx_seq_one_letter_code
_entity_poly.pdbx_strand_id
1 'polypeptide(L)'
;EVAIQIDPAHVGQKADLLLVVKVSATEWYSLDQTKWKTWNGNLDSLKAKDSFKTLPESIALEVANTEFSELGSSLTLFVGYQLQDGTIVYNQGESL
;
A
#
# COMPACT_ATOMS: atom_id res chain seq x y z
N GLU A 1 -7.03 12.30 1.31
CA GLU A 1 -6.83 11.56 0.05
C GLU A 1 -5.35 11.54 -0.23
N VAL A 2 -4.82 10.39 -0.61
CA VAL A 2 -3.40 10.21 -0.95
C VAL A 2 -3.32 9.84 -2.42
N ALA A 3 -2.61 10.65 -3.20
CA ALA A 3 -2.45 10.43 -4.63
C ALA A 3 -1.08 9.82 -4.91
N ILE A 4 -1.07 8.65 -5.56
CA ILE A 4 0.15 7.92 -5.89
C ILE A 4 0.36 8.01 -7.38
N GLN A 5 1.49 8.57 -7.77
CA GLN A 5 1.96 8.56 -9.15
C GLN A 5 2.56 7.19 -9.47
N ILE A 6 2.06 6.55 -10.51
CA ILE A 6 2.61 5.29 -11.01
C ILE A 6 3.77 5.62 -11.94
N ASP A 7 4.81 4.79 -11.89
CA ASP A 7 5.94 4.95 -12.81
C ASP A 7 5.41 4.83 -14.25
N PRO A 8 5.70 5.79 -15.15
CA PRO A 8 5.24 5.75 -16.53
C PRO A 8 5.58 4.45 -17.27
N ALA A 9 6.67 3.77 -16.89
CA ALA A 9 7.05 2.47 -17.46
C ALA A 9 6.10 1.33 -17.04
N HIS A 10 5.38 1.49 -15.93
CA HIS A 10 4.48 0.49 -15.34
C HIS A 10 2.99 0.77 -15.63
N VAL A 11 2.66 1.96 -16.15
CA VAL A 11 1.30 2.29 -16.58
C VAL A 11 0.85 1.29 -17.65
N GLY A 12 -0.40 0.81 -17.51
CA GLY A 12 -0.97 -0.19 -18.40
C GLY A 12 -0.69 -1.63 -18.01
N GLN A 13 0.27 -1.89 -17.11
CA GLN A 13 0.62 -3.24 -16.68
C GLN A 13 -0.38 -3.78 -15.64
N LYS A 14 -0.45 -5.11 -15.53
CA LYS A 14 -1.20 -5.76 -14.46
C LYS A 14 -0.37 -5.74 -13.17
N ALA A 15 -0.98 -5.29 -12.09
CA ALA A 15 -0.32 -5.22 -10.79
C ALA A 15 -1.30 -5.36 -9.62
N ASP A 16 -0.75 -5.74 -8.49
CA ASP A 16 -1.45 -5.86 -7.22
C ASP A 16 -1.04 -4.72 -6.29
N LEU A 17 -1.99 -3.90 -5.85
CA LEU A 17 -1.77 -2.78 -4.95
C LEU A 17 -1.51 -3.29 -3.53
N LEU A 18 -0.42 -2.82 -2.92
CA LEU A 18 0.04 -3.19 -1.59
C LEU A 18 0.01 -1.99 -0.66
N LEU A 19 -0.53 -2.17 0.55
CA LEU A 19 -0.55 -1.14 1.58
C LEU A 19 0.13 -1.65 2.84
N VAL A 20 1.03 -0.84 3.37
CA VAL A 20 1.74 -1.08 4.63
C VAL A 20 1.71 0.19 5.46
N VAL A 21 1.47 0.05 6.75
CA VAL A 21 1.52 1.16 7.69
C VAL A 21 2.58 0.89 8.74
N LYS A 22 3.37 1.90 9.04
CA LYS A 22 4.28 1.91 10.18
C LYS A 22 3.70 2.79 11.27
N VAL A 23 3.42 2.20 12.44
CA VAL A 23 2.94 2.92 13.63
C VAL A 23 4.10 3.28 14.55
N SER A 24 5.10 2.41 14.65
CA SER A 24 6.31 2.67 15.46
C SER A 24 7.55 2.02 14.84
N ALA A 25 8.70 2.10 15.52
CA ALA A 25 9.94 1.48 15.03
C ALA A 25 9.80 -0.04 14.82
N THR A 26 9.00 -0.70 15.67
CA THR A 26 8.84 -2.16 15.70
C THR A 26 7.46 -2.62 15.23
N GLU A 27 6.51 -1.70 15.11
CA GLU A 27 5.11 -2.04 14.84
C GLU A 27 4.71 -1.61 13.43
N TRP A 28 4.45 -2.62 12.61
CA TRP A 28 4.07 -2.49 11.23
C TRP A 28 2.80 -3.29 10.99
N TYR A 29 1.98 -2.80 10.07
CA TYR A 29 0.74 -3.43 9.67
C TYR A 29 0.68 -3.52 8.16
N SER A 30 0.12 -4.60 7.63
CA SER A 30 -0.23 -4.75 6.23
C SER A 30 -1.74 -4.87 6.12
N LEU A 31 -2.31 -4.33 5.06
CA LEU A 31 -3.73 -4.50 4.79
C LEU A 31 -3.97 -5.90 4.17
N ASP A 32 -4.85 -6.68 4.80
CA ASP A 32 -5.33 -7.95 4.25
C ASP A 32 -6.82 -7.81 3.98
N GLN A 33 -7.17 -7.67 2.69
CA GLN A 33 -8.51 -7.36 2.20
C GLN A 33 -9.03 -6.01 2.74
N THR A 34 -9.60 -6.01 3.95
CA THR A 34 -10.21 -4.83 4.61
C THR A 34 -9.76 -4.67 6.05
N LYS A 35 -8.80 -5.49 6.53
CA LYS A 35 -8.33 -5.45 7.92
C LYS A 35 -6.83 -5.29 7.99
N TRP A 36 -6.39 -4.38 8.86
CA TRP A 36 -4.99 -4.28 9.21
C TRP A 36 -4.56 -5.46 10.07
N LYS A 37 -3.47 -6.09 9.68
CA LYS A 37 -2.84 -7.17 10.43
C LYS A 37 -1.40 -6.83 10.69
N THR A 38 -0.89 -7.20 11.85
CA THR A 38 0.54 -7.03 12.17
C THR A 38 1.37 -7.71 11.09
N TRP A 39 2.32 -6.96 10.55
CA TRP A 39 3.20 -7.40 9.50
C TRP A 39 4.60 -7.62 10.06
N ASN A 40 5.22 -8.74 9.70
CA ASN A 40 6.53 -9.14 10.18
C ASN A 40 7.70 -8.60 9.34
N GLY A 41 7.42 -7.72 8.37
CA GLY A 41 8.42 -7.17 7.46
C GLY A 41 8.75 -8.06 6.25
N ASN A 42 8.12 -9.23 6.11
CA ASN A 42 8.34 -10.09 4.95
C ASN A 42 7.49 -9.62 3.76
N LEU A 43 8.13 -9.19 2.67
CA LEU A 43 7.44 -8.71 1.47
C LEU A 43 6.57 -9.79 0.80
N ASP A 44 6.98 -11.05 0.85
CA ASP A 44 6.20 -12.17 0.29
C ASP A 44 4.91 -12.45 1.06
N SER A 45 4.79 -11.96 2.31
CA SER A 45 3.56 -12.09 3.08
C SER A 45 2.56 -10.98 2.80
N LEU A 46 2.92 -9.97 2.01
CA LEU A 46 2.01 -8.88 1.67
C LEU A 46 0.84 -9.40 0.85
N LYS A 47 -0.31 -8.77 1.08
CA LYS A 47 -1.57 -9.14 0.43
C LYS A 47 -2.05 -7.94 -0.37
N ALA A 48 -2.55 -8.23 -1.56
CA ALA A 48 -3.12 -7.23 -2.43
C ALA A 48 -4.37 -6.64 -1.76
N LYS A 49 -4.44 -5.31 -1.64
CA LYS A 49 -5.70 -4.61 -1.38
C LYS A 49 -6.60 -4.71 -2.61
N ASP A 50 -6.03 -4.38 -3.76
CA ASP A 50 -6.72 -4.34 -5.05
C ASP A 50 -5.82 -4.90 -6.15
N SER A 51 -6.43 -5.60 -7.11
CA SER A 51 -5.74 -6.10 -8.30
C SER A 51 -6.15 -5.31 -9.53
N PHE A 52 -5.20 -4.61 -10.13
CA PHE A 52 -5.39 -3.87 -11.36
C PHE A 52 -5.03 -4.73 -12.56
N LYS A 53 -5.97 -4.91 -13.50
CA LYS A 53 -5.64 -5.47 -14.82
C LYS A 53 -4.77 -4.54 -15.65
N THR A 54 -4.88 -3.25 -15.38
CA THR A 54 -4.24 -2.17 -16.12
C THR A 54 -4.02 -1.04 -15.12
N LEU A 55 -2.76 -0.81 -14.72
CA LEU A 55 -2.41 0.26 -13.80
C LEU A 55 -2.70 1.63 -14.45
N PRO A 56 -3.42 2.54 -13.75
CA PRO A 56 -3.59 3.91 -14.22
C PRO A 56 -2.30 4.73 -14.00
N GLU A 57 -2.25 5.95 -14.51
CA GLU A 57 -1.15 6.89 -14.26
C GLU A 57 -1.10 7.36 -12.80
N SER A 58 -2.27 7.38 -12.14
CA SER A 58 -2.44 7.84 -10.77
C SER A 58 -3.48 7.00 -10.05
N ILE A 59 -3.19 6.64 -8.81
CA ILE A 59 -4.15 5.99 -7.90
C ILE A 59 -4.49 6.97 -6.79
N ALA A 60 -5.78 7.32 -6.68
CA ALA A 60 -6.31 8.06 -5.55
C ALA A 60 -6.76 7.06 -4.49
N LEU A 61 -6.11 7.09 -3.34
CA LEU A 61 -6.51 6.32 -2.18
C LEU A 61 -7.29 7.21 -1.22
N GLU A 62 -8.54 6.82 -1.01
CA GLU A 62 -9.33 7.32 0.11
C GLU A 62 -8.82 6.67 1.39
N VAL A 63 -7.84 7.35 1.99
CA VAL A 63 -7.40 7.11 3.36
C VAL A 63 -8.49 7.63 4.29
N ALA A 64 -9.67 7.04 4.23
CA ALA A 64 -10.76 7.42 5.12
C ALA A 64 -10.33 7.05 6.54
N ASN A 65 -10.44 8.02 7.45
CA ASN A 65 -10.03 7.89 8.85
C ASN A 65 -10.52 6.57 9.47
N THR A 66 -11.65 6.01 9.05
CA THR A 66 -12.19 4.75 9.59
C THR A 66 -11.30 3.52 9.41
N GLU A 67 -10.56 3.36 8.30
CA GLU A 67 -9.64 2.21 8.13
C GLU A 67 -8.40 2.37 9.03
N PHE A 68 -7.94 3.61 9.25
CA PHE A 68 -6.72 3.92 10.01
C PHE A 68 -6.98 4.24 11.49
N SER A 69 -8.25 4.48 11.86
CA SER A 69 -8.68 4.82 13.23
C SER A 69 -8.25 3.77 14.24
N GLU A 70 -8.15 2.51 13.82
CA GLU A 70 -7.74 1.38 14.66
C GLU A 70 -6.22 1.35 14.93
N LEU A 71 -5.42 2.12 14.17
CA LEU A 71 -3.96 2.11 14.22
C LEU A 71 -3.35 3.30 14.97
N GLY A 72 -4.16 4.29 15.37
CA GLY A 72 -3.72 5.47 16.12
C GLY A 72 -3.53 6.72 15.25
N SER A 73 -3.01 7.79 15.87
CA SER A 73 -3.01 9.15 15.32
C SER A 73 -1.69 9.62 14.70
N SER A 74 -0.67 8.77 14.62
CA SER A 74 0.60 9.11 13.96
C SER A 74 1.18 7.88 13.31
N LEU A 75 1.03 7.79 12.00
CA LEU A 75 1.46 6.61 11.24
C LEU A 75 2.05 7.03 9.90
N THR A 76 2.94 6.20 9.36
CA THR A 76 3.49 6.39 8.02
C THR A 76 2.91 5.32 7.10
N LEU A 77 2.11 5.75 6.13
CA LEU A 77 1.55 4.88 5.11
C LEU A 77 2.52 4.74 3.95
N PHE A 78 2.91 3.51 3.69
CA PHE A 78 3.59 3.08 2.49
C PHE A 78 2.57 2.47 1.55
N VAL A 79 2.51 2.99 0.33
CA VAL A 79 1.70 2.40 -0.72
C VAL A 79 2.59 2.04 -1.88
N GLY A 80 2.39 0.82 -2.37
CA GLY A 80 3.11 0.29 -3.49
C GLY A 80 2.24 -0.63 -4.34
N TYR A 81 2.87 -1.24 -5.32
CA TYR A 81 2.26 -2.24 -6.18
C TYR A 81 3.28 -3.31 -6.56
N GLN A 82 2.79 -4.52 -6.76
CA GLN A 82 3.55 -5.67 -7.23
C GLN A 82 3.18 -5.98 -8.68
N LEU A 83 4.17 -5.98 -9.56
CA LEU A 83 4.03 -6.38 -10.96
C LEU A 83 3.95 -7.91 -11.09
N GLN A 84 3.50 -8.41 -12.25
CA GLN A 84 3.36 -9.85 -12.49
C GLN A 84 4.67 -10.65 -12.42
N ASP A 85 5.82 -10.01 -12.68
CA ASP A 85 7.13 -10.63 -12.55
C ASP A 85 7.61 -10.71 -11.09
N GLY A 86 6.84 -10.17 -10.15
CA GLY A 86 7.14 -10.18 -8.72
C GLY A 86 7.82 -8.90 -8.22
N THR A 87 8.22 -7.99 -9.11
CA THR A 87 8.81 -6.70 -8.73
C THR A 87 7.83 -5.87 -7.91
N ILE A 88 8.29 -5.38 -6.75
CA ILE A 88 7.52 -4.51 -5.86
C ILE A 88 8.08 -3.09 -5.94
N VAL A 89 7.19 -2.13 -6.18
CA VAL A 89 7.49 -0.69 -6.22
C VAL A 89 6.66 0.01 -5.15
N TYR A 90 7.24 0.91 -4.37
CA TYR A 90 6.56 1.63 -3.29
C TYR A 90 6.93 3.12 -3.27
N ASN A 91 6.03 3.95 -2.75
CA ASN A 91 6.25 5.37 -2.52
C ASN A 91 7.24 5.62 -1.36
N GLN A 92 7.72 6.84 -1.19
CA GLN A 92 8.66 7.17 -0.10
C GLN A 92 8.04 7.16 1.32
N GLY A 93 6.80 6.66 1.46
CA GLY A 93 6.01 6.76 2.68
C GLY A 93 5.42 8.16 2.86
N GLU A 94 4.15 8.22 3.24
CA GLU A 94 3.47 9.47 3.57
C GLU A 94 3.03 9.44 5.04
N SER A 95 3.38 10.48 5.79
CA SER A 95 2.94 10.62 7.18
C SER A 95 1.49 11.11 7.23
N LEU A 96 0.65 10.38 7.95
CA LEU A 96 -0.77 10.65 8.17
C LEU A 96 -1.05 11.02 9.62
#